data_AF-A0A3D1WSD8-F1
#
_entry.id   AF-A0A3D1WSD8-F1
#
_cell.length_a   1.000
_cell.length_b   1.000
_cell.length_c   1.000
_cell.angle_alpha   90.00
_cell.angle_beta   90.00
_cell.angle_gamma   90.00
#
_symmetry.space_group_name_H-M   'P 1'
#
loop_
_entity.id
_entity.type
_entity.pdbx_description
1 polymer ?
#
loop_
_entity_poly.entity_id
_entity_poly.type
_entity_poly.pdbx_seq_one_letter_code
_entity_poly.pdbx_strand_id
1 'polypeptide(L)'
;MIYGALGDIEEYRGMLKGLDVLIDWLEENDPAELEVGSHPILGDKVFANVMAPTTRPEAEAHYETHQRYHDLQIDVEGREAFKVATGSLTLVQEFDEKDDYDLVDSDASIAGDLA
;
A
#
# COMPACT_ATOMS: atom_id res chain seq x y z
N MET A 1 10.61 -0.05 0.50
CA MET A 1 9.75 1.14 0.72
C MET A 1 10.32 2.30 -0.07
N ILE A 2 9.48 2.96 -0.85
CA ILE A 2 9.71 4.27 -1.45
C ILE A 2 8.56 5.14 -0.93
N TYR A 3 8.85 6.38 -0.54
CA TYR A 3 7.83 7.33 -0.11
C TYR A 3 8.05 8.64 -0.86
N GLY A 4 6.96 9.32 -1.24
CA GLY A 4 7.00 10.54 -2.05
C GLY A 4 5.59 11.04 -2.36
N ALA A 5 5.50 12.04 -3.23
CA ALA A 5 4.22 12.54 -3.70
C ALA A 5 3.74 11.75 -4.94
N LEU A 6 2.42 11.59 -5.08
CA LEU A 6 1.84 10.98 -6.29
C LEU A 6 2.24 11.74 -7.57
N GLY A 7 2.45 13.06 -7.47
CA GLY A 7 2.90 13.88 -8.60
C GLY A 7 4.28 13.50 -9.17
N ASP A 8 5.10 12.77 -8.40
CA ASP A 8 6.42 12.30 -8.83
C ASP A 8 6.37 10.86 -9.40
N ILE A 9 5.19 10.25 -9.51
CA ILE A 9 5.05 8.82 -9.84
C ILE A 9 5.66 8.47 -11.21
N GLU A 10 5.62 9.41 -12.15
CA GLU A 10 6.22 9.30 -13.49
C GLU A 10 7.72 9.00 -13.46
N GLU A 11 8.44 9.44 -12.42
CA GLU A 11 9.87 9.20 -12.27
C GLU A 11 10.20 7.72 -12.04
N TYR A 12 9.21 6.93 -11.61
CA TYR A 12 9.37 5.50 -11.32
C TYR A 12 9.04 4.59 -12.50
N ARG A 13 8.72 5.15 -13.68
CA ARG A 13 8.52 4.36 -14.90
C ARG A 13 9.74 3.48 -15.22
N GLY A 14 9.48 2.25 -15.67
CA GLY A 14 10.47 1.24 -15.98
C GLY A 14 11.00 0.46 -14.76
N MET A 15 10.61 0.82 -13.54
CA MET A 15 10.99 0.07 -12.33
C MET A 15 10.30 -1.29 -12.27
N LEU A 16 8.99 -1.31 -12.49
CA LEU A 16 8.16 -2.51 -12.49
C LEU A 16 7.10 -2.38 -13.59
N LYS A 17 6.88 -3.46 -14.35
CA LYS A 17 5.86 -3.47 -15.42
C LYS A 17 4.44 -3.19 -14.90
N GLY A 18 4.13 -3.66 -13.69
CA GLY A 18 2.83 -3.39 -13.06
C GLY A 18 2.67 -1.93 -12.65
N LEU A 19 3.77 -1.28 -12.26
CA LEU A 19 3.78 0.16 -11.96
C LEU A 19 3.57 0.99 -13.23
N ASP A 20 4.22 0.62 -14.34
CA ASP A 20 4.00 1.32 -15.62
C ASP A 20 2.53 1.28 -16.05
N VAL A 21 1.87 0.12 -15.88
CA VAL A 21 0.43 -0.06 -16.15
C VAL A 21 -0.43 0.81 -15.24
N LEU A 22 -0.09 0.90 -13.94
CA LEU A 22 -0.79 1.77 -13.00
C LEU A 22 -0.60 3.25 -13.35
N ILE A 23 0.61 3.67 -13.73
CA ILE A 23 0.89 5.05 -14.14
C ILE A 23 0.08 5.42 -15.39
N ASP A 24 0.09 4.58 -16.42
CA ASP A 24 -0.74 4.79 -17.63
C ASP A 24 -2.23 4.91 -17.28
N TRP A 25 -2.71 4.11 -16.31
CA TRP A 25 -4.10 4.16 -15.88
C TRP A 25 -4.44 5.44 -15.11
N LEU A 26 -3.52 5.95 -14.28
CA LEU A 26 -3.68 7.19 -13.53
C LEU A 26 -3.73 8.44 -14.42
N GLU A 27 -3.24 8.38 -15.68
CA GLU A 27 -3.37 9.50 -16.64
C GLU A 27 -4.84 9.81 -16.98
N GLU A 28 -5.72 8.81 -16.88
CA GLU A 28 -7.14 8.90 -17.25
C GLU A 28 -8.09 8.74 -16.06
N ASN A 29 -7.58 8.38 -14.88
CA ASN A 29 -8.39 8.08 -13.70
C ASN A 29 -7.83 8.80 -12.46
N ASP A 30 -8.61 9.75 -11.93
CA ASP A 30 -8.27 10.43 -10.68
C ASP A 30 -8.66 9.54 -9.48
N PRO A 31 -7.71 9.14 -8.61
CA PRO A 31 -8.02 8.38 -7.40
C PRO A 31 -9.07 9.02 -6.50
N ALA A 32 -9.18 10.35 -6.49
CA ALA A 32 -10.18 11.07 -5.70
C ALA A 32 -11.62 10.94 -6.22
N GLU A 33 -11.80 10.52 -7.47
CA GLU A 33 -13.12 10.33 -8.10
C GLU A 33 -13.61 8.88 -8.06
N LEU A 34 -12.78 7.94 -7.58
CA LEU A 34 -13.12 6.52 -7.52
C LEU A 34 -14.08 6.21 -6.37
N GLU A 35 -15.07 5.35 -6.63
CA GLU A 35 -15.96 4.83 -5.58
C GLU A 35 -15.21 3.86 -4.65
N VAL A 36 -15.63 3.77 -3.38
CA VAL A 36 -15.11 2.76 -2.45
C VAL A 36 -15.34 1.35 -2.99
N GLY A 37 -14.29 0.55 -3.08
CA GLY A 37 -14.34 -0.80 -3.64
C GLY A 37 -13.08 -1.18 -4.40
N SER A 38 -13.18 -2.28 -5.17
CA SER A 38 -12.08 -2.81 -5.96
C SER A 38 -12.25 -2.45 -7.43
N HIS A 39 -11.19 -1.90 -8.02
CA HIS A 39 -11.14 -1.44 -9.40
C HIS A 39 -10.02 -2.20 -10.14
N PRO A 40 -10.36 -3.23 -10.92
CA PRO A 40 -9.38 -3.96 -11.72
C PRO A 40 -8.79 -3.07 -12.83
N ILE A 41 -7.47 -3.04 -12.93
CA ILE A 41 -6.75 -2.27 -13.96
C ILE A 41 -6.21 -3.24 -15.03
N LEU A 42 -5.53 -4.31 -14.59
CA LEU A 42 -5.03 -5.37 -15.46
C LEU A 42 -5.35 -6.74 -14.86
N GLY A 43 -6.62 -7.15 -14.98
CA GLY A 43 -7.10 -8.41 -14.42
C GLY A 43 -6.84 -8.48 -12.91
N ASP A 44 -6.18 -9.54 -12.47
CA ASP A 44 -5.75 -9.77 -11.08
C ASP A 44 -4.32 -9.31 -10.79
N LYS A 45 -3.62 -8.71 -11.76
CA LYS A 45 -2.19 -8.35 -11.64
C LYS A 45 -1.98 -6.93 -11.13
N VAL A 46 -2.90 -6.03 -11.49
CA VAL A 46 -2.89 -4.63 -11.09
C VAL A 46 -4.34 -4.24 -10.85
N PHE A 47 -4.64 -3.77 -9.65
CA PHE A 47 -5.96 -3.31 -9.24
C PHE A 47 -5.79 -2.23 -8.16
N ALA A 48 -6.74 -1.31 -8.09
CA ALA A 48 -6.81 -0.30 -7.04
C ALA A 48 -7.94 -0.65 -6.08
N ASN A 49 -7.64 -0.72 -4.78
CA ASN A 49 -8.64 -0.86 -3.74
C ASN A 49 -8.82 0.49 -3.04
N VAL A 50 -9.98 1.10 -3.20
CA VAL A 50 -10.33 2.36 -2.58
C VAL A 50 -11.10 2.07 -1.29
N MET A 51 -10.61 2.63 -0.20
CA MET A 51 -11.15 2.41 1.12
C MET A 51 -11.28 3.74 1.88
N ALA A 52 -12.26 3.81 2.78
CA ALA A 52 -12.45 4.94 3.70
C ALA A 52 -12.39 4.47 5.17
N PRO A 53 -11.25 3.90 5.61
CA PRO A 53 -11.11 3.38 6.97
C PRO A 53 -10.94 4.53 7.98
N THR A 54 -11.24 4.25 9.24
CA THR A 54 -10.81 5.09 10.36
C THR A 54 -9.47 4.57 10.87
N THR A 55 -8.47 5.45 10.98
CA THR A 55 -7.14 5.11 11.52
C THR A 55 -7.26 4.54 12.94
N ARG A 56 -6.38 3.61 13.30
CA ARG A 56 -6.35 3.00 14.63
C ARG A 56 -5.13 3.46 15.44
N PRO A 57 -5.17 3.36 16.78
CA PRO A 57 -3.99 3.59 17.60
C PRO A 57 -2.87 2.59 17.29
N GLU A 58 -1.61 3.03 17.36
CA GLU A 58 -0.44 2.17 17.12
C GLU A 58 -0.44 0.89 17.97
N ALA A 59 -0.85 0.99 19.23
CA ALA A 59 -0.87 -0.16 20.14
C ALA A 59 -1.87 -1.27 19.74
N GLU A 60 -2.75 -0.99 18.78
CA GLU A 60 -3.75 -1.92 18.23
C GLU A 60 -3.39 -2.37 16.80
N ALA A 61 -2.22 -2.01 16.30
CA ALA A 61 -1.75 -2.32 14.95
C ALA A 61 -0.61 -3.35 14.95
N HIS A 62 -0.60 -4.21 13.94
CA HIS A 62 0.50 -5.11 13.60
C HIS A 62 1.02 -4.74 12.21
N TYR A 63 2.25 -5.14 11.88
CA TYR A 63 2.75 -4.99 10.52
C TYR A 63 2.15 -6.08 9.64
N GLU A 64 1.75 -5.71 8.43
CA GLU A 64 1.27 -6.61 7.40
C GLU A 64 2.35 -6.77 6.33
N THR A 65 2.57 -7.99 5.84
CA THR A 65 3.53 -8.23 4.74
C THR A 65 2.91 -9.07 3.64
N HIS A 66 3.34 -8.82 2.40
CA HIS A 66 2.83 -9.48 1.19
C HIS A 66 3.93 -10.25 0.45
N GLN A 67 3.56 -11.33 -0.24
CA GLN A 67 4.53 -12.15 -1.00
C GLN A 67 4.34 -12.05 -2.51
N ARG A 68 3.11 -11.84 -3.01
CA ARG A 68 2.81 -11.78 -4.44
C ARG A 68 2.66 -10.35 -4.95
N TYR A 69 2.11 -9.45 -4.14
CA TYR A 69 1.84 -8.08 -4.53
C TYR A 69 2.81 -7.09 -3.89
N HIS A 70 3.03 -5.99 -4.61
CA HIS A 70 3.68 -4.80 -4.07
C HIS A 70 2.61 -3.74 -3.87
N ASP A 71 2.63 -3.14 -2.69
CA ASP A 71 1.71 -2.07 -2.35
C ASP A 71 2.19 -0.72 -2.87
N LEU A 72 1.25 0.00 -3.49
CA LEU A 72 1.32 1.45 -3.68
C LEU A 72 0.13 2.05 -2.95
N GLN A 73 0.40 2.69 -1.81
CA GLN A 73 -0.61 3.28 -0.95
C GLN A 73 -0.61 4.81 -1.10
N ILE A 74 -1.81 5.39 -1.20
CA ILE A 74 -2.02 6.83 -1.41
C ILE A 74 -3.10 7.30 -0.42
N ASP A 75 -2.77 8.31 0.38
CA ASP A 75 -3.76 9.06 1.14
C ASP A 75 -4.52 10.00 0.18
N VAL A 76 -5.74 9.62 -0.19
CA VAL A 76 -6.60 10.43 -1.09
C VAL A 76 -7.22 11.61 -0.34
N GLU A 77 -7.78 11.34 0.85
CA GLU A 77 -8.30 12.35 1.76
C GLU A 77 -7.88 11.98 3.18
N GLY A 78 -7.53 12.99 3.98
CA GLY A 78 -7.09 12.80 5.35
C GLY A 78 -5.58 12.56 5.42
N ARG A 79 -5.17 11.77 6.41
CA ARG A 79 -3.77 11.51 6.72
C ARG A 79 -3.62 10.24 7.53
N GLU A 80 -2.72 9.37 7.11
CA GLU A 80 -2.35 8.16 7.83
C GLU A 80 -0.86 8.17 8.20
N ALA A 81 -0.58 7.94 9.48
CA ALA A 81 0.78 7.66 9.94
C ALA A 81 1.06 6.17 9.76
N PHE A 82 2.24 5.83 9.26
CA PHE A 82 2.64 4.45 9.02
C PHE A 82 4.00 4.15 9.67
N LYS A 83 4.28 2.86 9.84
CA LYS A 83 5.59 2.37 10.27
C LYS A 83 6.09 1.29 9.33
N VAL A 84 7.41 1.28 9.14
CA VAL A 84 8.09 0.24 8.39
C VAL A 84 9.01 -0.50 9.35
N ALA A 85 8.82 -1.81 9.45
CA ALA A 85 9.70 -2.67 10.21
C ALA A 85 11.11 -2.68 9.60
N THR A 86 12.13 -2.53 10.45
CA THR A 86 13.55 -2.60 10.06
C THR A 86 14.34 -3.60 10.89
N GLY A 87 13.69 -4.20 11.88
CA GLY A 87 14.28 -5.11 12.84
C GLY A 87 13.93 -6.57 12.59
N SER A 88 14.07 -7.37 13.64
CA SER A 88 13.64 -8.76 13.64
C SER A 88 12.11 -8.82 13.59
N LEU A 89 11.57 -9.84 12.92
CA LEU A 89 10.12 -10.06 12.81
C LEU A 89 9.70 -11.21 13.71
N THR A 90 8.59 -11.04 14.44
CA THR A 90 7.93 -12.08 15.21
C THR A 90 6.55 -12.32 14.62
N LEU A 91 6.26 -13.57 14.24
CA LEU A 91 4.98 -13.93 13.63
C LEU A 91 3.83 -13.78 14.63
N VAL A 92 2.77 -13.11 14.20
CA VAL A 92 1.51 -12.91 14.94
C VAL A 92 0.39 -13.74 14.32
N GLN A 93 0.29 -13.72 12.99
CA GLN A 93 -0.67 -14.51 12.21
C GLN A 93 0.06 -15.18 11.05
N GLU A 94 -0.21 -16.47 10.84
CA GLU A 94 0.29 -17.22 9.68
C GLU A 94 -0.22 -16.64 8.35
N PHE A 95 0.54 -16.89 7.29
CA PHE A 95 0.25 -16.38 5.94
C PHE A 95 -1.07 -16.92 5.37
N ASP A 96 -1.92 -16.01 4.93
CA ASP A 96 -3.15 -16.28 4.21
C ASP A 96 -2.87 -16.31 2.70
N GLU A 97 -2.84 -17.51 2.11
CA GLU A 97 -2.62 -17.66 0.67
C GLU A 97 -3.72 -17.04 -0.19
N LYS A 98 -4.94 -16.88 0.31
CA LYS A 98 -6.04 -16.31 -0.47
C LYS A 98 -5.88 -14.80 -0.59
N ASP A 99 -5.57 -14.14 0.53
CA ASP A 99 -5.53 -12.68 0.62
C ASP A 99 -4.11 -12.10 0.58
N ASP A 100 -3.07 -12.94 0.43
CA ASP A 100 -1.66 -12.58 0.26
C ASP A 100 -1.02 -11.83 1.43
N TYR A 101 -1.39 -12.12 2.68
CA TYR A 101 -0.79 -11.43 3.81
C TYR A 101 -0.52 -12.31 5.03
N ASP A 102 0.49 -11.92 5.81
CA ASP A 102 0.69 -12.35 7.19
C ASP A 102 0.74 -11.12 8.13
N LEU A 103 0.65 -11.37 9.43
CA LEU A 103 0.83 -10.33 10.44
C LEU A 103 2.06 -10.62 11.29
N VAL A 104 2.88 -9.61 11.51
CA VAL A 104 4.12 -9.68 12.28
C VAL A 104 4.28 -8.47 13.20
N ASP A 105 5.05 -8.65 14.26
CA ASP A 105 5.58 -7.58 15.10
C ASP A 105 7.08 -7.39 14.82
N SER A 106 7.61 -6.19 15.08
CA SER A 106 9.05 -5.92 14.95
C SER A 106 9.63 -5.18 16.15
N ASP A 107 10.89 -5.49 16.47
CA ASP A 107 11.66 -4.86 17.54
C ASP A 107 12.23 -3.49 17.17
N ALA A 108 12.22 -3.13 15.88
CA ALA A 108 12.67 -1.83 15.38
C ALA A 108 11.87 -1.39 14.16
N SER A 109 11.60 -0.08 14.07
CA SER A 109 10.88 0.51 12.96
C SER A 109 11.28 1.95 12.68
N ILE A 110 10.92 2.40 11.48
CA ILE A 110 10.95 3.81 11.07
C ILE A 110 9.51 4.28 10.93
N ALA A 111 9.19 5.41 11.55
CA ALA A 111 7.90 6.07 11.39
C ALA A 111 7.91 7.01 10.20
N GLY A 112 6.81 7.03 9.46
CA GLY A 112 6.54 7.95 8.36
C GLY A 112 5.13 8.49 8.46
N ASP A 113 4.90 9.61 7.79
CA ASP A 113 3.60 10.28 7.78
C ASP A 113 3.51 11.15 6.53
N LEU A 114 2.46 10.96 5.72
CA LEU A 114 2.23 11.69 4.48
C LEU A 114 1.65 13.08 4.84
N ALA A 115 2.54 14.06 5.01
CA ALA A 115 2.21 15.45 5.38
C ALA A 115 2.05 16.37 4.17
#